data_AF-A0A484D705-F1
#
_entry.id   AF-A0A484D705-F1
#
_cell.length_a   1.000
_cell.length_b   1.000
_cell.length_c   1.000
_cell.angle_alpha   90.00
_cell.angle_beta   90.00
_cell.angle_gamma   90.00
#
_symmetry.space_group_name_H-M   'P 1'
#
loop_
_entity.id
_entity.type
_entity.pdbx_description
1 polymer ?
#
loop_
_entity_poly.entity_id
_entity_poly.type
_entity_poly.pdbx_seq_one_letter_code
_entity_poly.pdbx_strand_id
1 'polypeptide(L)'
;TDVITHQDKVSIDFSCLYTVPDLTSVSFKIKKSSVVQEIVSGIWNYTLMTNAYIDGEFRTPIGPDTELVLGQEVWVTLMTEGLNDTMVSIVTDSCWATNQPSPNASLRHDLVINRCPNPADQTVSMQGNGLGTFNVFSFNMFQFSGKAGDIYLHCQLVLCPSTCPPTCSRGGRRRRSPRSKRADENPALITMAWNN
;
A
#
# COMPACT_ATOMS: atom_id res chain seq x y z
N THR A 1 -35.15 26.42 44.57
CA THR A 1 -33.70 26.51 44.26
C THR A 1 -33.09 27.35 45.35
N ASP A 2 -32.30 26.73 46.24
CA ASP A 2 -31.83 27.39 47.46
C ASP A 2 -30.87 28.54 47.16
N VAL A 3 -31.13 29.68 47.79
CA VAL A 3 -30.48 30.98 47.57
C VAL A 3 -29.34 31.23 48.58
N ILE A 4 -29.15 30.34 49.56
CA ILE A 4 -28.20 30.52 50.66
C ILE A 4 -27.29 29.29 50.78
N THR A 5 -25.98 29.51 50.64
CA THR A 5 -24.93 28.49 50.82
C THR A 5 -24.05 28.86 52.00
N HIS A 6 -23.94 27.96 52.98
CA HIS A 6 -23.14 28.12 54.20
C HIS A 6 -21.77 27.42 54.15
N GLN A 7 -21.35 26.94 52.98
CA GLN A 7 -20.08 26.25 52.75
C GLN A 7 -19.21 27.04 51.76
N ASP A 8 -17.89 26.94 51.93
CA ASP A 8 -16.93 27.65 51.08
C ASP A 8 -17.09 27.26 49.61
N LYS A 9 -17.12 28.27 48.73
CA LYS A 9 -17.18 28.08 47.28
C LYS A 9 -15.87 27.50 46.78
N VAL A 10 -15.91 26.27 46.29
CA VAL A 10 -14.80 25.66 45.56
C VAL A 10 -14.89 26.07 44.10
N SER A 11 -13.85 26.76 43.61
CA SER A 11 -13.68 27.10 42.20
C SER A 11 -12.67 26.15 41.58
N ILE A 12 -13.07 25.41 40.54
CA ILE A 12 -12.21 24.48 39.81
C ILE A 12 -11.98 25.09 38.43
N ASP A 13 -10.79 25.61 38.20
CA ASP A 13 -10.33 25.97 36.85
C ASP A 13 -9.84 24.72 36.13
N PHE A 14 -10.45 24.41 35.00
CA PHE A 14 -9.98 23.38 34.09
C PHE A 14 -9.50 24.03 32.79
N SER A 15 -8.38 23.55 32.28
CA SER A 15 -7.86 23.90 30.98
C SER A 15 -7.66 22.62 30.19
N CYS A 16 -8.12 22.63 28.93
CA CYS A 16 -7.91 21.53 28.00
C CYS A 16 -6.85 21.97 27.01
N LEU A 17 -5.73 21.26 26.97
CA LEU A 17 -4.73 21.41 25.92
C LEU A 17 -5.16 20.54 24.74
N TYR A 18 -5.60 21.17 23.66
CA TYR A 18 -5.84 20.51 22.39
C TYR A 18 -4.67 20.79 21.47
N THR A 19 -3.88 19.76 21.16
CA THR A 19 -2.87 19.84 20.10
C THR A 19 -3.60 19.88 18.76
N VAL A 20 -3.70 21.06 18.15
CA VAL A 20 -4.11 21.17 16.76
C VAL A 20 -3.02 20.48 15.94
N PRO A 21 -3.31 19.38 15.22
CA PRO A 21 -2.32 18.81 14.32
C PRO A 21 -1.95 19.87 13.30
N ASP A 22 -0.66 20.03 13.05
CA ASP A 22 -0.17 20.92 12.01
C ASP A 22 -0.81 20.46 10.69
N LEU A 23 -1.78 21.21 10.19
CA LEU A 23 -2.39 21.01 8.87
C LEU A 23 -1.40 21.50 7.81
N THR A 24 -0.16 21.01 7.87
CA THR A 24 0.74 21.12 6.74
C THR A 24 0.16 20.22 5.67
N SER A 25 -0.52 20.80 4.68
CA SER A 25 -0.93 20.08 3.47
C SER A 25 0.36 19.69 2.75
N VAL A 26 0.85 18.48 3.04
CA VAL A 26 1.95 17.88 2.30
C VAL A 26 1.37 17.38 1.00
N SER A 27 1.77 17.99 -0.12
CA SER A 27 1.30 17.64 -1.45
C SER A 27 2.35 16.82 -2.18
N PHE A 28 2.01 15.60 -2.57
CA PHE A 28 2.92 14.73 -3.30
C PHE A 28 2.66 14.81 -4.81
N LYS A 29 3.73 14.82 -5.61
CA LYS A 29 3.76 14.78 -7.07
C LYS A 29 4.44 13.52 -7.58
N ILE A 30 3.86 12.84 -8.55
CA ILE A 30 4.43 11.57 -9.03
C ILE A 30 5.51 11.78 -10.10
N LYS A 31 6.70 11.19 -9.92
CA LYS A 31 7.73 11.17 -10.99
C LYS A 31 7.42 10.18 -12.10
N LYS A 32 6.93 8.99 -11.73
CA LYS A 32 6.58 7.91 -12.67
C LYS A 32 5.26 7.30 -12.23
N SER A 33 4.18 7.67 -12.90
CA SER A 33 2.82 7.19 -12.61
C SER A 33 2.53 5.82 -13.16
N SER A 34 3.25 5.49 -14.23
CA SER A 34 3.24 4.19 -14.87
C SER A 34 4.66 3.68 -14.95
N VAL A 35 4.88 2.45 -14.51
CA VAL A 35 6.16 1.75 -14.68
C VAL A 35 5.89 0.46 -15.41
N VAL A 36 6.66 0.24 -16.48
CA VAL A 36 6.57 -0.92 -17.36
C VAL A 36 7.92 -1.62 -17.32
N GLN A 37 7.92 -2.93 -17.11
CA GLN A 37 9.14 -3.73 -17.02
C GLN A 37 8.94 -5.09 -17.68
N GLU A 38 9.88 -5.47 -18.54
CA GLU A 38 9.94 -6.84 -19.07
C GLU A 38 10.53 -7.78 -18.00
N ILE A 39 9.83 -8.88 -17.73
CA ILE A 39 10.21 -9.88 -16.74
C ILE A 39 10.40 -11.23 -17.42
N VAL A 40 11.48 -11.89 -17.04
CA VAL A 40 11.76 -13.29 -17.38
C VAL A 40 11.76 -14.10 -16.09
N SER A 41 10.79 -14.99 -15.96
CA SER A 41 10.62 -15.89 -14.82
C SER A 41 10.49 -17.33 -15.31
N GLY A 42 11.60 -18.09 -15.21
CA GLY A 42 11.67 -19.46 -15.72
C GLY A 42 11.41 -19.52 -17.22
N ILE A 43 10.26 -20.08 -17.61
CA ILE A 43 9.81 -20.20 -19.01
C ILE A 43 8.87 -19.05 -19.44
N TRP A 44 8.51 -18.16 -18.52
CA TRP A 44 7.55 -17.09 -18.74
C TRP A 44 8.27 -15.78 -19.06
N ASN A 45 7.89 -15.18 -20.17
CA ASN A 45 8.32 -13.85 -20.57
C ASN A 45 7.07 -12.97 -20.66
N TYR A 46 7.05 -11.88 -19.92
CA TYR A 46 5.88 -11.01 -19.84
C TYR A 46 6.24 -9.58 -19.49
N THR A 47 5.32 -8.67 -19.80
CA THR A 47 5.44 -7.26 -19.45
C THR A 47 4.65 -7.00 -18.19
N LEU A 48 5.31 -6.53 -17.13
CA LEU A 48 4.67 -6.11 -15.88
C LEU A 48 4.44 -4.59 -15.92
N MET A 49 3.23 -4.17 -15.60
CA MET A 49 2.84 -2.78 -15.52
C MET A 49 2.25 -2.45 -14.16
N THR A 50 2.63 -1.30 -13.61
CA THR A 50 2.01 -0.73 -12.41
C THR A 50 1.55 0.69 -12.69
N ASN A 51 0.32 1.01 -12.26
CA ASN A 51 -0.28 2.33 -12.37
C ASN A 51 -0.94 2.72 -11.04
N ALA A 52 -1.01 4.02 -10.76
CA ALA A 52 -1.67 4.56 -9.57
C ALA A 52 -2.79 5.54 -9.94
N TYR A 53 -3.89 5.51 -9.20
CA TYR A 53 -5.12 6.27 -9.46
C TYR A 53 -5.67 6.90 -8.17
N ILE A 54 -6.37 8.03 -8.30
CA ILE A 54 -7.08 8.67 -7.17
C ILE A 54 -8.49 8.11 -6.95
N ASP A 55 -9.00 7.31 -7.89
CA ASP A 55 -10.34 6.74 -7.86
C ASP A 55 -10.34 5.22 -8.04
N GLY A 56 -11.34 4.57 -7.44
CA GLY A 56 -11.49 3.11 -7.46
C GLY A 56 -12.02 2.56 -8.79
N GLU A 57 -12.48 3.43 -9.69
CA GLU A 57 -12.85 3.10 -11.06
C GLU A 57 -11.65 3.13 -12.03
N PHE A 58 -10.46 3.49 -11.54
CA PHE A 58 -9.20 3.56 -12.28
C PHE A 58 -9.27 4.50 -13.50
N ARG A 59 -10.03 5.59 -13.41
CA ARG A 59 -10.23 6.55 -14.51
C ARG A 59 -9.23 7.69 -14.49
N THR A 60 -8.81 8.09 -13.30
CA THR A 60 -8.01 9.29 -13.07
C THR A 60 -6.62 8.86 -12.60
N PRO A 61 -5.70 8.62 -13.54
CA PRO A 61 -4.33 8.25 -13.19
C PRO A 61 -3.69 9.40 -12.44
N ILE A 62 -2.94 9.08 -11.39
CA ILE A 62 -2.15 10.07 -10.68
C ILE A 62 -0.95 10.40 -11.55
N GLY A 63 -0.87 11.62 -12.07
CA GLY A 63 0.23 12.08 -12.93
C GLY A 63 1.24 12.97 -12.21
N PRO A 64 2.21 13.54 -12.94
CA PRO A 64 3.20 14.49 -12.39
C PRO A 64 2.59 15.75 -11.80
N ASP A 65 1.45 16.18 -12.33
CA ASP A 65 0.73 17.39 -11.91
C ASP A 65 -0.38 17.09 -10.89
N THR A 66 -0.58 15.82 -10.54
CA THR A 66 -1.57 15.44 -9.53
C THR A 66 -0.97 15.65 -8.15
N GLU A 67 -1.59 16.53 -7.36
CA GLU A 67 -1.27 16.73 -5.96
C GLU A 67 -2.06 15.75 -5.10
N LEU A 68 -1.36 14.88 -4.37
CA LEU A 68 -1.96 14.00 -3.37
C LEU A 68 -1.81 14.61 -1.98
N VAL A 69 -2.85 14.51 -1.16
CA VAL A 69 -2.77 14.93 0.26
C VAL A 69 -2.66 13.73 1.19
N LEU A 70 -2.12 13.94 2.39
CA LEU A 70 -2.09 12.92 3.45
C LEU A 70 -3.50 12.39 3.74
N GLY A 71 -3.60 11.07 3.89
CA GLY A 71 -4.87 10.39 4.14
C GLY A 71 -5.72 10.14 2.90
N GLN A 72 -5.38 10.70 1.74
CA GLN A 72 -6.09 10.44 0.48
C GLN A 72 -5.88 8.98 0.06
N GLU A 73 -6.96 8.29 -0.28
CA GLU A 73 -6.88 6.91 -0.78
C GLU A 73 -6.25 6.88 -2.18
N VAL A 74 -5.27 6.01 -2.36
CA VAL A 74 -4.55 5.77 -3.61
C VAL A 74 -4.78 4.33 -4.02
N TRP A 75 -5.18 4.13 -5.28
CA TRP A 75 -5.43 2.82 -5.88
C TRP A 75 -4.27 2.44 -6.78
N VAL A 76 -3.66 1.27 -6.55
CA VAL A 76 -2.53 0.76 -7.32
C VAL A 76 -2.95 -0.49 -8.06
N THR A 77 -2.80 -0.48 -9.39
CA THR A 77 -3.04 -1.63 -10.26
C THR A 77 -1.72 -2.30 -10.61
N LEU A 78 -1.67 -3.62 -10.52
CA LEU A 78 -0.55 -4.45 -10.94
C LEU A 78 -1.06 -5.44 -11.99
N MET A 79 -0.56 -5.33 -13.22
CA MET A 79 -1.07 -6.10 -14.34
C MET A 79 0.03 -6.59 -15.26
N THR A 80 -0.23 -7.67 -15.99
CA THR A 80 0.73 -8.22 -16.94
C THR A 80 0.16 -8.38 -18.34
N GLU A 81 0.99 -8.13 -19.34
CA GLU A 81 0.73 -8.49 -20.74
C GLU A 81 1.63 -9.66 -21.17
N GLY A 82 1.11 -10.54 -22.05
CA GLY A 82 1.83 -11.70 -22.57
C GLY A 82 1.66 -13.01 -21.77
N LEU A 83 1.01 -12.96 -20.60
CA LEU A 83 0.62 -14.14 -19.83
C LEU A 83 -0.80 -14.61 -20.20
N ASN A 84 -1.01 -15.93 -20.19
CA ASN A 84 -2.35 -16.53 -20.34
C ASN A 84 -2.99 -16.67 -18.94
N ASP A 85 -4.00 -15.86 -18.67
CA ASP A 85 -4.71 -15.76 -17.39
C ASP A 85 -5.42 -17.05 -16.94
N THR A 86 -5.70 -17.97 -17.87
CA THR A 86 -6.23 -19.30 -17.56
C THR A 86 -5.16 -20.30 -17.10
N MET A 87 -3.89 -20.06 -17.45
CA MET A 87 -2.76 -20.95 -17.14
C MET A 87 -1.94 -20.46 -15.96
N VAL A 88 -1.81 -19.14 -15.81
CA VAL A 88 -0.97 -18.51 -14.80
C VAL A 88 -1.69 -17.33 -14.17
N SER A 89 -1.54 -17.19 -12.86
CA SER A 89 -1.98 -16.00 -12.13
C SER A 89 -0.78 -15.31 -11.48
N ILE A 90 -0.91 -14.00 -11.27
CA ILE A 90 0.08 -13.21 -10.55
C ILE A 90 -0.37 -13.03 -9.09
N VAL A 91 0.57 -13.18 -8.17
CA VAL A 91 0.35 -12.89 -6.76
C VAL A 91 1.23 -11.72 -6.35
N THR A 92 0.61 -10.67 -5.83
CA THR A 92 1.31 -9.60 -5.11
C THR A 92 1.75 -10.18 -3.77
N ASP A 93 3.01 -10.55 -3.65
CA ASP A 93 3.54 -11.22 -2.45
C ASP A 93 3.88 -10.23 -1.35
N SER A 94 4.55 -9.14 -1.70
CA SER A 94 4.88 -8.08 -0.74
C SER A 94 4.91 -6.72 -1.45
N CYS A 95 4.37 -5.69 -0.82
CA CYS A 95 4.50 -4.30 -1.27
C CYS A 95 4.85 -3.43 -0.09
N TRP A 96 5.81 -2.52 -0.26
CA TRP A 96 6.28 -1.65 0.80
C TRP A 96 6.77 -0.33 0.23
N ALA A 97 6.72 0.70 1.04
CA ALA A 97 7.27 1.99 0.71
C ALA A 97 8.57 2.24 1.46
N THR A 98 9.45 3.03 0.86
CA THR A 98 10.67 3.55 1.47
C THR A 98 10.80 5.05 1.20
N ASN A 99 11.68 5.71 1.96
CA ASN A 99 12.00 7.13 1.76
C ASN A 99 13.20 7.38 0.83
N GLN A 100 13.70 6.32 0.18
CA GLN A 100 14.88 6.35 -0.69
C GLN A 100 14.66 5.39 -1.85
N PRO A 101 15.31 5.59 -3.02
CA PRO A 101 15.11 4.70 -4.17
C PRO A 101 15.42 3.21 -3.93
N SER A 102 16.20 2.91 -2.89
CA SER A 102 16.60 1.54 -2.57
C SER A 102 15.45 0.76 -1.93
N PRO A 103 15.07 -0.42 -2.46
CA PRO A 103 14.08 -1.29 -1.84
C PRO A 103 14.52 -1.83 -0.47
N ASN A 104 15.82 -1.77 -0.17
CA ASN A 104 16.44 -2.23 1.07
C ASN A 104 16.72 -1.10 2.06
N ALA A 105 16.15 0.09 1.86
CA ALA A 105 16.28 1.19 2.80
C ALA A 105 15.74 0.80 4.19
N SER A 106 16.38 1.30 5.24
CA SER A 106 16.03 0.96 6.63
C SER A 106 14.67 1.52 7.06
N LEU A 107 14.31 2.70 6.57
CA LEU A 107 13.00 3.31 6.82
C LEU A 107 12.01 2.78 5.79
N ARG A 108 11.12 1.90 6.24
CA ARG A 108 10.19 1.13 5.41
C ARG A 108 8.82 1.07 6.06
N HIS A 109 7.78 1.16 5.23
CA HIS A 109 6.38 0.92 5.63
C HIS A 109 5.80 -0.21 4.78
N ASP A 110 5.40 -1.31 5.40
CA ASP A 110 4.84 -2.45 4.70
C ASP A 110 3.33 -2.26 4.44
N LEU A 111 2.92 -2.40 3.18
CA LEU A 111 1.51 -2.31 2.77
C LEU A 111 0.91 -3.70 2.57
N VAL A 112 1.66 -4.59 1.90
CA VAL A 112 1.28 -5.99 1.69
C VAL A 112 2.38 -6.88 2.25
N ILE A 113 2.01 -7.84 3.09
CA ILE A 113 2.91 -8.76 3.79
C ILE A 113 2.44 -10.19 3.56
N ASN A 114 3.31 -11.04 3.01
CA ASN A 114 3.01 -12.45 2.76
C ASN A 114 1.66 -12.63 2.04
N ARG A 115 1.47 -11.86 0.97
CA ARG A 115 0.32 -11.88 0.05
C ARG A 115 -0.97 -11.28 0.59
N CYS A 116 -0.93 -10.74 1.80
CA CYS A 116 -2.09 -10.18 2.49
C CYS A 116 -1.88 -8.71 2.82
N PRO A 117 -2.96 -7.89 2.86
CA PRO A 117 -2.90 -6.54 3.40
C PRO A 117 -2.26 -6.53 4.79
N ASN A 118 -1.43 -5.53 5.08
CA ASN A 118 -0.79 -5.37 6.37
C ASN A 118 -1.86 -5.19 7.46
N PRO A 119 -2.01 -6.12 8.42
CA PRO A 119 -3.03 -6.02 9.46
C PRO A 119 -2.82 -4.84 10.43
N ALA A 120 -1.62 -4.25 10.47
CA ALA A 120 -1.32 -3.08 11.28
C ALA A 120 -1.78 -1.76 10.62
N ASP A 121 -2.00 -1.76 9.30
CA ASP A 121 -2.47 -0.60 8.54
C ASP A 121 -3.88 -0.88 8.01
N GLN A 122 -4.88 -0.31 8.69
CA GLN A 122 -6.30 -0.52 8.36
C GLN A 122 -6.73 0.18 7.08
N THR A 123 -5.88 1.04 6.51
CA THR A 123 -6.18 1.74 5.25
C THR A 123 -5.88 0.86 4.04
N VAL A 124 -5.11 -0.22 4.22
CA VAL A 124 -4.75 -1.10 3.11
C VAL A 124 -5.88 -2.06 2.80
N SER A 125 -6.35 -2.02 1.55
CA SER A 125 -7.34 -2.94 1.00
C SER A 125 -6.80 -3.62 -0.26
N MET A 126 -7.31 -4.80 -0.59
CA MET A 126 -6.88 -5.56 -1.76
C MET A 126 -8.08 -6.14 -2.48
N GLN A 127 -8.28 -5.73 -3.74
CA GLN A 127 -9.34 -6.23 -4.62
C GLN A 127 -8.82 -7.46 -5.38
N GLY A 128 -8.75 -8.58 -4.66
CA GLY A 128 -8.27 -9.85 -5.21
C GLY A 128 -6.74 -9.94 -5.32
N ASN A 129 -6.23 -11.17 -5.26
CA ASN A 129 -4.81 -11.48 -5.39
C ASN A 129 -4.68 -12.93 -5.86
N GLY A 130 -3.92 -13.21 -6.92
CA GLY A 130 -3.77 -14.58 -7.44
C GLY A 130 -5.02 -15.12 -8.15
N LEU A 131 -5.92 -14.27 -8.61
CA LEU A 131 -7.14 -14.66 -9.34
C LEU A 131 -6.97 -14.67 -10.86
N GLY A 132 -5.96 -13.97 -11.36
CA GLY A 132 -5.63 -13.85 -12.77
C GLY A 132 -4.33 -13.06 -12.93
N THR A 133 -4.20 -12.31 -14.01
CA THR A 133 -3.02 -11.50 -14.37
C THR A 133 -3.17 -10.02 -14.01
N PHE A 134 -4.13 -9.70 -13.13
CA PHE A 134 -4.47 -8.35 -12.71
C PHE A 134 -4.82 -8.36 -11.21
N ASN A 135 -4.11 -7.54 -10.43
CA ASN A 135 -4.37 -7.34 -9.01
C ASN A 135 -4.50 -5.84 -8.73
N VAL A 136 -5.33 -5.48 -7.75
CA VAL A 136 -5.45 -4.10 -7.28
C VAL A 136 -5.37 -4.07 -5.76
N PHE A 137 -4.68 -3.08 -5.23
CA PHE A 137 -4.75 -2.75 -3.82
C PHE A 137 -4.86 -1.24 -3.64
N SER A 138 -5.44 -0.81 -2.52
CA SER A 138 -5.48 0.59 -2.12
C SER A 138 -4.83 0.78 -0.76
N PHE A 139 -4.40 2.00 -0.48
CA PHE A 139 -3.90 2.44 0.82
C PHE A 139 -4.08 3.96 0.92
N ASN A 140 -4.08 4.51 2.13
CA ASN A 140 -4.11 5.97 2.29
C ASN A 140 -2.70 6.55 2.23
N MET A 141 -2.55 7.66 1.52
CA MET A 141 -1.29 8.36 1.39
C MET A 141 -0.75 8.78 2.75
N PHE A 142 0.56 8.63 2.95
CA PHE A 142 1.22 8.88 4.23
C PHE A 142 2.55 9.60 4.00
N GLN A 143 3.19 10.01 5.09
CA GLN A 143 4.56 10.50 5.09
C GLN A 143 5.37 9.79 6.18
N PHE A 144 6.67 9.65 5.97
CA PHE A 144 7.56 9.20 7.02
C PHE A 144 7.83 10.33 8.02
N SER A 145 7.79 10.02 9.32
CA SER A 145 8.04 11.01 10.38
C SER A 145 9.43 11.64 10.24
N GLY A 146 9.49 12.96 10.40
CA GLY A 146 10.75 13.72 10.44
C GLY A 146 11.30 14.16 9.08
N LYS A 147 10.68 13.80 7.94
CA LYS A 147 11.04 14.33 6.61
C LYS A 147 9.85 14.37 5.65
N ALA A 148 9.57 15.57 5.15
CA ALA A 148 8.94 15.77 3.84
C ALA A 148 9.87 15.17 2.77
N GLY A 149 9.42 14.23 1.95
CA GLY A 149 10.30 13.63 0.96
C GLY A 149 9.67 12.57 0.08
N ASP A 150 10.46 12.15 -0.90
CA ASP A 150 10.07 11.17 -1.90
C ASP A 150 9.69 9.82 -1.26
N ILE A 151 8.59 9.24 -1.76
CA ILE A 151 8.10 7.91 -1.41
C ILE A 151 8.32 6.98 -2.60
N TYR A 152 9.00 5.87 -2.38
CA TYR A 152 9.21 4.85 -3.38
C TYR A 152 8.41 3.62 -3.01
N LEU A 153 7.43 3.26 -3.84
CA LEU A 153 6.61 2.09 -3.67
C LEU A 153 7.24 0.92 -4.42
N HIS A 154 7.62 -0.11 -3.68
CA HIS A 154 8.18 -1.35 -4.21
C HIS A 154 7.16 -2.47 -4.08
N CYS A 155 6.97 -3.25 -5.13
CA CYS A 155 6.10 -4.42 -5.12
C CYS A 155 6.83 -5.63 -5.69
N GLN A 156 6.79 -6.72 -4.93
CA GLN A 156 7.29 -8.03 -5.29
C GLN A 156 6.11 -8.92 -5.71
N LEU A 157 6.20 -9.48 -6.91
CA LEU A 157 5.20 -10.37 -7.47
C LEU A 157 5.78 -11.75 -7.76
N VAL A 158 4.94 -12.77 -7.68
CA VAL A 158 5.28 -14.15 -8.02
C VAL A 158 4.23 -14.74 -8.94
N LEU A 159 4.67 -15.63 -9.83
CA LEU A 159 3.77 -16.40 -10.68
C LEU A 159 3.23 -17.64 -9.97
N CYS A 160 2.00 -17.99 -10.28
CA CYS A 160 1.36 -19.24 -9.87
C CYS A 160 0.83 -19.99 -11.10
N PRO A 161 1.05 -21.32 -11.22
CA PRO A 161 0.62 -22.14 -12.37
C PRO A 161 -0.89 -22.46 -12.39
N SER A 162 -1.72 -21.54 -11.89
CA SER A 162 -3.20 -21.50 -11.86
C SER A 162 -3.63 -20.37 -10.91
N THR A 163 -4.93 -20.17 -10.74
CA THR A 163 -5.51 -19.34 -9.67
C THR A 163 -5.07 -19.84 -8.29
N CYS A 164 -4.46 -18.96 -7.48
CA CYS A 164 -3.88 -19.30 -6.18
C CYS A 164 -4.15 -18.23 -5.10
N PRO A 165 -5.41 -17.88 -4.81
CA PRO A 165 -5.72 -16.80 -3.88
C PRO A 165 -5.16 -17.05 -2.47
N PRO A 166 -4.54 -16.05 -1.83
CA PRO A 166 -3.98 -16.20 -0.50
C PRO A 166 -5.10 -16.28 0.55
N THR A 167 -4.83 -17.03 1.63
CA THR A 167 -5.74 -17.10 2.78
C THR A 167 -5.30 -16.10 3.86
N CYS A 168 -5.94 -14.94 3.89
CA CYS A 168 -5.64 -13.89 4.87
C CYS A 168 -6.51 -14.06 6.12
N SER A 169 -5.94 -14.61 7.20
CA SER A 169 -6.66 -14.78 8.48
C SER A 169 -6.57 -13.50 9.31
N ARG A 170 -7.70 -12.81 9.52
CA ARG A 170 -7.78 -11.55 10.29
C ARG A 170 -7.68 -11.69 11.83
N GLY A 171 -7.33 -12.85 12.38
CA GLY A 171 -7.27 -13.03 13.85
C GLY A 171 -7.03 -14.43 14.39
N GLY A 172 -6.40 -15.33 13.63
CA GLY A 172 -6.19 -16.73 14.05
C GLY A 172 -4.73 -17.12 13.99
N ARG A 173 -4.28 -17.87 15.01
CA ARG A 173 -2.96 -18.53 15.16
C ARG A 173 -2.33 -18.82 13.79
N ARG A 174 -1.15 -18.25 13.49
CA ARG A 174 -0.36 -18.47 12.26
C ARG A 174 -0.26 -19.97 11.97
N ARG A 175 -1.19 -20.51 11.18
CA ARG A 175 -0.94 -21.77 10.49
C ARG A 175 0.06 -21.38 9.41
N ARG A 176 1.29 -21.88 9.55
CA ARG A 176 2.26 -21.86 8.46
C ARG A 176 1.54 -22.50 7.28
N SER A 177 1.10 -21.70 6.31
CA SER A 177 0.72 -22.24 5.02
C SER A 177 1.91 -23.07 4.55
N PRO A 178 1.69 -24.25 3.95
CA PRO A 178 2.79 -24.92 3.28
C PRO A 178 3.34 -23.88 2.31
N ARG A 179 4.58 -23.45 2.51
CA ARG A 179 5.33 -22.70 1.50
C ARG A 179 5.16 -23.55 0.26
N SER A 180 4.28 -23.12 -0.65
CA SER A 180 4.08 -23.81 -1.92
C SER A 180 5.48 -24.00 -2.45
N LYS A 181 5.95 -25.25 -2.55
CA LYS A 181 7.30 -25.59 -3.02
C LYS A 181 7.49 -25.26 -4.50
N ARG A 182 6.62 -24.42 -5.06
CA ARG A 182 6.58 -23.90 -6.43
C ARG A 182 6.35 -22.38 -6.42
N ALA A 183 6.73 -21.70 -5.34
CA ALA A 183 6.88 -20.25 -5.40
C ALA A 183 8.04 -20.00 -6.37
N ASP A 184 7.75 -19.25 -7.42
CA ASP A 184 8.70 -18.72 -8.39
C ASP A 184 10.09 -18.47 -7.80
N GLU A 185 11.14 -19.08 -8.38
CA GLU A 185 12.53 -18.90 -7.93
C GLU A 185 13.04 -17.48 -8.21
N ASN A 186 12.35 -16.72 -9.06
CA ASN A 186 12.77 -15.39 -9.47
C ASN A 186 11.60 -14.38 -9.40
N PRO A 187 11.25 -13.90 -8.19
CA PRO A 187 10.16 -12.95 -8.01
C PRO A 187 10.43 -11.63 -8.75
N ALA A 188 9.42 -11.11 -9.42
CA ALA A 188 9.50 -9.81 -10.09
C ALA A 188 9.44 -8.66 -9.06
N LEU A 189 10.34 -7.68 -9.17
CA LEU A 189 10.33 -6.48 -8.34
C LEU A 189 10.11 -5.25 -9.23
N ILE A 190 9.01 -4.53 -9.00
CA ILE A 190 8.69 -3.27 -9.68
C ILE A 190 8.65 -2.12 -8.68
N THR A 191 9.10 -0.94 -9.09
CA THR A 191 9.22 0.25 -8.21
C THR A 191 8.62 1.48 -8.87
N MET A 192 7.70 2.14 -8.16
CA MET A 192 7.12 3.44 -8.49
C MET A 192 7.70 4.53 -7.57
N ALA A 193 7.80 5.78 -8.03
CA ALA A 193 8.36 6.89 -7.27
C ALA A 193 7.43 8.11 -7.24
N TRP A 194 7.18 8.61 -6.03
CA TRP A 194 6.42 9.81 -5.72
C TRP A 194 7.34 10.79 -5.03
N ASN A 195 7.26 12.05 -5.40
CA ASN A 195 8.00 13.14 -4.81
C ASN A 195 7.06 14.00 -3.96
N ASN A 196 7.62 14.71 -3.00
CA ASN A 196 6.91 15.81 -2.33
C ASN A 196 7.35 17.13 -2.97
#